data_AF-A0A258SLZ8-F1
#
_entry.id   AF-A0A258SLZ8-F1
#
_cell.length_a   1.000
_cell.length_b   1.000
_cell.length_c   1.000
_cell.angle_alpha   90.00
_cell.angle_beta   90.00
_cell.angle_gamma   90.00
#
_symmetry.space_group_name_H-M   'P 1'
#
loop_
_entity.id
_entity.type
_entity.pdbx_description
1 polymer ?
#
loop_
_entity_poly.entity_id
_entity_poly.type
_entity_poly.pdbx_seq_one_letter_code
_entity_poly.pdbx_strand_id
1 'polypeptide(L)' 'MKIYPWQQSVWQRLTSQKQRLSHALLLHGRAGMGKLDFAMHLSQSLLCASPKDGHACDVCPQCIWFKEG' A
#
# COMPACT_ATOMS: atom_id res chain seq x y z
N MET A 1 -4.22 -2.47 9.13
CA MET A 1 -2.83 -2.21 8.68
C MET A 1 -2.61 -0.70 8.76
N LYS A 2 -1.42 -0.24 9.20
CA LYS A 2 -1.16 1.19 9.47
C LYS A 2 0.14 1.62 8.80
N ILE A 3 0.12 2.74 8.08
CA ILE A 3 1.33 3.42 7.60
C ILE A 3 2.00 4.11 8.78
N TYR A 4 3.28 3.81 9.00
CA TYR A 4 4.05 4.41 10.09
C TYR A 4 4.53 5.83 9.75
N PRO A 5 4.77 6.72 10.73
CA PRO A 5 5.18 8.10 10.46
C PRO A 5 6.43 8.21 9.57
N TRP A 6 7.41 7.33 9.74
CA TRP A 6 8.63 7.30 8.93
C TRP A 6 8.44 6.75 7.51
N GLN A 7 7.28 6.18 7.19
CA GLN A 7 6.94 5.67 5.87
C GLN A 7 6.07 6.63 5.06
N GLN A 8 5.60 7.73 5.66
CA GLN A 8 4.63 8.65 5.05
C GLN A 8 5.16 9.29 3.74
N SER A 9 6.43 9.68 3.72
CA SER A 9 7.04 10.29 2.53
C SER A 9 7.14 9.30 1.37
N VAL A 10 7.53 8.05 1.66
CA VAL A 10 7.59 6.96 0.68
C VAL A 10 6.18 6.61 0.19
N TRP A 11 5.21 6.57 1.10
CA TRP A 11 3.80 6.32 0.78
C TRP A 11 3.28 7.36 -0.22
N GLN A 12 3.39 8.65 0.10
CA GLN A 12 2.94 9.74 -0.77
C GLN A 12 3.60 9.69 -2.15
N ARG A 13 4.90 9.38 -2.21
CA ARG A 13 5.62 9.24 -3.48
C ARG A 13 5.08 8.09 -4.33
N LEU A 14 4.85 6.91 -3.73
CA LEU A 14 4.37 5.74 -4.47
C LEU A 14 2.91 5.90 -4.90
N THR A 15 2.04 6.40 -4.03
CA THR A 15 0.60 6.51 -4.34
C THR A 15 0.30 7.64 -5.34
N SER A 16 1.05 8.74 -5.31
CA SER A 16 0.93 9.82 -6.32
C SER A 16 1.38 9.38 -7.72
N GLN A 17 2.21 8.35 -7.83
CA GLN A 17 2.76 7.85 -9.09
C GLN A 17 2.22 6.47 -9.47
N LYS A 18 1.01 6.10 -9.02
CA LYS A 18 0.40 4.78 -9.25
C LYS A 18 0.48 4.32 -10.72
N GLN A 19 0.27 5.22 -11.68
CA GLN A 19 0.32 4.91 -13.11
C GLN A 19 1.74 4.70 -13.67
N ARG A 20 2.78 5.09 -12.93
CA ARG A 20 4.20 5.00 -13.32
C ARG A 20 4.99 4.06 -12.41
N LEU A 21 4.30 3.25 -11.60
CA LEU A 21 4.95 2.34 -10.68
C LEU A 21 5.72 1.26 -11.46
N SER A 22 6.93 0.94 -11.00
CA SER A 22 7.68 -0.21 -11.51
C SER A 22 6.90 -1.51 -11.23
N HIS A 23 7.01 -2.47 -12.14
CA HIS A 23 6.41 -3.80 -12.00
C HIS A 23 7.02 -4.60 -10.84
N ALA A 24 8.21 -4.22 -10.37
CA ALA A 24 8.86 -4.80 -9.21
C ALA A 24 9.39 -3.69 -8.28
N LEU A 25 9.09 -3.82 -6.99
CA LEU A 25 9.59 -2.95 -5.91
C LEU A 25 10.32 -3.79 -4.87
N LEU A 26 11.58 -3.44 -4.58
CA LEU A 26 12.34 -4.01 -3.47
C LEU A 26 12.23 -3.14 -2.23
N LEU A 27 11.55 -3.63 -1.19
CA LEU A 27 11.47 -2.95 0.10
C LEU A 27 12.63 -3.38 1.00
N HIS A 28 13.58 -2.48 1.23
CA HIS A 28 14.76 -2.75 2.04
C HIS A 28 14.79 -1.92 3.33
N GLY A 29 15.46 -2.42 4.36
CA GLY A 29 15.59 -1.76 5.66
C GLY A 29 15.75 -2.75 6.81
N ARG A 30 16.03 -2.24 8.01
CA ARG A 30 16.24 -3.07 9.21
C ARG A 30 15.00 -3.90 9.57
N ALA A 31 15.21 -4.98 10.32
CA ALA A 31 14.10 -5.73 10.93
C ALA A 31 13.30 -4.80 11.88
N GLY A 32 11.99 -5.00 11.96
CA GLY A 32 11.10 -4.17 12.79
C GLY A 32 10.66 -2.84 12.18
N MET A 33 11.10 -2.47 10.97
CA MET A 33 10.72 -1.20 10.31
C MET A 33 9.31 -1.18 9.68
N GLY A 34 8.49 -2.22 9.91
CA GLY A 34 7.13 -2.32 9.35
C GLY A 34 7.07 -2.53 7.84
N LYS A 35 8.08 -3.20 7.24
CA LYS A 35 8.16 -3.39 5.77
C LYS A 35 7.03 -4.26 5.23
N LEU A 36 6.68 -5.33 5.95
CA LEU A 36 5.59 -6.22 5.55
C LEU A 36 4.24 -5.50 5.61
N ASP A 37 3.97 -4.77 6.70
CA ASP A 37 2.74 -3.98 6.83
C ASP A 37 2.61 -2.93 5.73
N PHE A 38 3.72 -2.25 5.40
CA PHE A 38 3.77 -1.31 4.28
C PHE A 38 3.46 -2.00 2.94
N ALA A 39 4.07 -3.16 2.69
CA ALA A 39 3.84 -3.93 1.47
C ALA A 39 2.37 -4.34 1.34
N MET A 40 1.79 -4.88 2.40
CA MET A 40 0.38 -5.30 2.42
C MET A 40 -0.56 -4.12 2.23
N HIS A 41 -0.30 -3.00 2.89
CA HIS A 41 -1.11 -1.79 2.76
C HIS A 41 -1.02 -1.18 1.35
N LEU A 42 0.17 -1.19 0.74
CA LEU A 42 0.36 -0.79 -0.65
C LEU A 42 -0.38 -1.73 -1.61
N SER A 43 -0.25 -3.04 -1.44
CA SER A 43 -0.97 -4.03 -2.26
C SER A 43 -2.48 -3.84 -2.20
N GLN A 44 -3.04 -3.66 -1.01
CA GLN A 44 -4.48 -3.41 -0.84
C GLN A 44 -4.91 -2.13 -1.58
N SER A 45 -4.14 -1.05 -1.48
CA SER A 45 -4.42 0.21 -2.19
C SER A 45 -4.30 0.07 -3.72
N LEU A 46 -3.31 -0.69 -4.20
CA LEU A 46 -3.11 -0.91 -5.63
C LEU A 46 -4.28 -1.71 -6.23
N LEU A 47 -4.77 -2.74 -5.53
CA LEU A 47 -5.88 -3.59 -5.95
C LEU A 47 -7.27 -2.95 -5.77
N CYS A 48 -7.38 -1.94 -4.89
CA CYS A 48 -8.63 -1.24 -4.65
C CYS A 48 -9.19 -0.59 -5.93
N ALA A 49 -10.49 -0.77 -6.17
CA ALA A 49 -11.18 -0.19 -7.32
C ALA A 49 -11.31 1.34 -7.23
N SER A 50 -11.55 1.87 -6.02
CA SER A 50 -11.78 3.30 -5.79
C SER A 50 -10.97 3.80 -4.60
N PRO A 51 -9.62 3.84 -4.70
CA PRO A 51 -8.78 4.31 -3.61
C PRO A 51 -9.00 5.80 -3.33
N LYS A 52 -8.93 6.20 -2.07
CA LYS A 52 -9.07 7.61 -1.62
C LYS A 52 -7.76 8.07 -0.98
N ASP A 53 -7.20 9.15 -1.48
CA ASP A 53 -5.91 9.71 -1.02
C ASP A 53 -4.77 8.68 -1.03
N GLY A 54 -4.82 7.74 -1.98
CA GLY A 54 -3.86 6.64 -2.08
C GLY A 54 -4.11 5.49 -1.10
N HIS A 55 -5.17 5.53 -0.28
CA HIS A 55 -5.57 4.43 0.61
C HIS A 55 -6.70 3.60 -0.02
N ALA A 56 -6.74 2.31 0.30
CA ALA A 56 -7.85 1.44 -0.06
C ALA A 56 -9.16 1.94 0.57
N CYS A 57 -10.30 1.78 -0.12
CA CYS A 57 -11.60 2.22 0.41
C CYS A 57 -12.20 1.25 1.43
N ASP A 58 -11.62 0.06 1.57
CA ASP A 58 -12.05 -1.01 2.48
C ASP A 58 -13.44 -1.63 2.24
N VAL A 59 -14.23 -1.09 1.31
CA VAL A 59 -15.62 -1.50 1.05
C VAL A 59 -15.88 -2.10 -0.33
N CYS A 60 -14.96 -1.95 -1.29
CA CYS A 60 -15.14 -2.54 -2.63
C CYS A 60 -14.90 -4.06 -2.61
N PRO A 61 -15.48 -4.83 -3.57
CA PRO A 61 -15.29 -6.28 -3.65
C PRO A 61 -13.82 -6.73 -3.60
N GLN A 62 -12.93 -5.99 -4.27
CA GLN A 62 -11.49 -6.24 -4.29
C GLN A 62 -10.85 -6.08 -2.91
N CYS A 63 -11.27 -5.06 -2.14
CA CYS A 63 -10.81 -4.87 -0.78
C CYS A 63 -11.33 -5.96 0.17
N ILE A 64 -12.54 -6.47 -0.07
CA ILE A 64 -13.11 -7.56 0.72
C ILE A 64 -12.34 -8.85 0.44
N TRP A 65 -12.18 -9.24 -0.84
CA TRP A 65 -11.41 -10.43 -1.22
C TRP A 65 -9.96 -10.39 -0.71
N PHE A 66 -9.32 -9.22 -0.74
CA PHE A 66 -7.98 -9.06 -0.18
C PHE A 66 -7.90 -9.36 1.33
N LYS A 67 -8.97 -9.12 2.09
CA LYS A 67 -9.02 -9.40 3.53
C LYS A 67 -9.33 -10.86 3.85
N GLU A 68 -9.89 -11.60 2.90
CA GLU A 68 -10.23 -13.02 3.06
C GLU A 68 -9.08 -13.97 2.73
N GLY A 69 -8.01 -13.46 2.11
CA GLY A 69 -6.75 -14.19 1.87
C GLY A 69 -5.79 -14.11 3.05
#